data_AF-A0A7S3SBJ5-F1
#
_entry.id   AF-A0A7S3SBJ5-F1
#
_cell.length_a   1.000
_cell.length_b   1.000
_cell.length_c   1.000
_cell.angle_alpha   90.00
_cell.angle_beta   90.00
_cell.angle_gamma   90.00
#
_symmetry.space_group_name_H-M   'P 1'
#
loop_
_entity.id
_entity.type
_entity.pdbx_description
1 polymer ?
#
loop_
_entity_poly.entity_id
_entity_poly.type
_entity_poly.pdbx_seq_one_letter_code
_entity_poly.pdbx_strand_id
1 'polypeptide(L)'
;SALAGEALGWLLGALSGRSLAGGATAEVFEEVVLVLTPTHVRLYLPRNAWIALGPRLAMWDNLQLWLPPTGAQDDFELLEEHKARSFVQMLCGVGSLGVCLDTGDARAGAASTVESWPLVQAFALSQFEADGGGSFLTTRIAVSGVAEA
;
A
#
# COMPACT_ATOMS: atom_id res chain seq x y z
N SER A 1 9.75 1.21 -4.02
CA SER A 1 10.21 2.55 -4.44
C SER A 1 10.82 3.26 -3.24
N ALA A 2 11.97 3.90 -3.41
CA ALA A 2 12.64 4.64 -2.33
C ALA A 2 11.77 5.82 -1.85
N LEU A 3 11.11 6.52 -2.79
CA LEU A 3 10.20 7.63 -2.49
C LEU A 3 9.02 7.20 -1.61
N ALA A 4 8.43 6.04 -1.89
CA ALA A 4 7.32 5.51 -1.08
C ALA A 4 7.77 5.24 0.37
N GLY A 5 8.96 4.68 0.54
CA GLY A 5 9.53 4.44 1.87
C GLY A 5 9.83 5.74 2.62
N GLU A 6 10.36 6.76 1.94
CA GLU A 6 10.57 8.08 2.53
C GLU A 6 9.25 8.75 2.94
N ALA A 7 8.23 8.68 2.09
CA ALA A 7 6.90 9.20 2.40
C ALA A 7 6.30 8.52 3.65
N LEU A 8 6.40 7.20 3.77
CA LEU A 8 5.97 6.46 4.97
C LEU A 8 6.82 6.81 6.19
N GLY A 9 8.14 6.95 6.02
CA GLY A 9 9.04 7.38 7.08
C GLY A 9 8.69 8.76 7.62
N TRP A 10 8.29 9.69 6.75
CA TRP A 10 7.84 11.03 7.14
C TRP A 10 6.48 10.97 7.84
N LEU A 11 5.49 10.31 7.22
CA LEU A 11 4.10 10.25 7.72
C LEU A 11 3.94 9.46 9.02
N LEU A 12 4.57 8.29 9.10
CA LEU A 12 4.39 7.32 10.20
C LEU A 12 5.56 7.36 11.19
N GLY A 13 6.77 7.53 10.67
CA GLY A 13 8.01 7.53 11.45
C GLY A 13 8.32 8.86 12.12
N ALA A 14 7.72 9.97 11.67
CA ALA A 14 8.13 11.34 12.01
C ALA A 14 9.62 11.63 11.68
N LEU A 15 10.15 10.93 10.68
CA LEU A 15 11.51 11.15 10.18
C LEU A 15 11.53 12.41 9.31
N SER A 16 12.65 13.14 9.31
CA SER A 16 12.82 14.33 8.47
C SER A 16 14.28 14.61 8.11
N GLY A 17 14.50 15.35 7.01
CA GLY A 17 15.84 15.76 6.57
C GLY A 17 16.78 14.57 6.36
N ARG A 18 17.97 14.61 6.97
CA ARG A 18 19.00 13.56 6.81
C ARG A 18 18.58 12.19 7.35
N SER A 19 17.59 12.12 8.24
CA SER A 19 17.10 10.84 8.75
C SER A 19 16.19 10.12 7.75
N LEU A 20 15.62 10.84 6.76
CA LEU A 20 14.90 10.25 5.62
C LEU A 20 15.87 9.82 4.53
N ALA A 21 16.78 10.73 4.15
CA ALA A 21 17.75 10.51 3.07
C ALA A 21 18.78 9.40 3.35
N GLY A 22 18.86 8.93 4.60
CA GLY A 22 19.76 7.84 5.00
C GLY A 22 19.30 6.45 4.57
N GLY A 23 18.16 6.32 3.88
CA GLY A 23 17.65 5.03 3.40
C GLY A 23 17.21 4.07 4.51
N ALA A 24 17.18 4.55 5.77
CA ALA A 24 16.63 3.81 6.89
C ALA A 24 15.10 3.89 6.88
N THR A 25 14.50 3.46 5.76
CA THR A 25 13.09 3.06 5.78
C THR A 25 13.05 1.86 6.70
N ALA A 26 12.53 2.04 7.91
CA ALA A 26 12.48 0.97 8.89
C ALA A 26 11.79 -0.24 8.26
N GLU A 27 12.38 -1.43 8.38
CA GLU A 27 11.84 -2.71 7.87
C GLU A 27 10.35 -2.89 8.22
N VAL A 28 9.94 -2.27 9.32
CA VAL A 28 8.54 -2.14 9.77
C VAL A 28 7.56 -1.59 8.72
N PHE A 29 8.03 -0.86 7.70
CA PHE A 29 7.20 -0.25 6.65
C PHE A 29 7.16 -1.03 5.34
N GLU A 30 7.98 -2.07 5.15
CA GLU A 30 8.03 -2.83 3.88
C GLU A 30 6.71 -3.52 3.57
N GLU A 31 6.01 -3.97 4.62
CA GLU A 31 4.75 -4.69 4.53
C GLU A 31 3.52 -3.77 4.67
N VAL A 32 3.72 -2.45 4.70
CA VAL A 32 2.65 -1.46 4.91
C VAL A 32 2.07 -1.01 3.58
N VAL A 33 0.73 -0.95 3.51
CA VAL A 33 0.03 -0.36 2.37
C VAL A 33 -0.81 0.81 2.87
N LEU A 34 -0.57 1.99 2.32
CA LEU A 34 -1.29 3.22 2.64
C LEU A 34 -2.01 3.74 1.39
N VAL A 35 -3.32 3.95 1.50
CA VAL A 35 -4.15 4.60 0.48
C VAL A 35 -4.83 5.81 1.10
N LEU A 36 -4.49 6.98 0.58
CA LEU A 36 -5.09 8.25 0.98
C LEU A 36 -6.20 8.63 0.00
N THR A 37 -7.38 8.91 0.54
CA THR A 37 -8.52 9.42 -0.23
C THR A 37 -8.96 10.77 0.34
N PRO A 38 -9.80 11.56 -0.37
CA PRO A 38 -10.28 12.83 0.17
C PRO A 38 -11.07 12.73 1.48
N THR A 39 -11.55 11.53 1.83
CA THR A 39 -12.44 11.33 3.00
C THR A 39 -11.88 10.37 4.04
N HIS A 40 -10.96 9.48 3.67
CA HIS A 40 -10.47 8.41 4.54
C HIS A 40 -8.98 8.18 4.34
N VAL A 41 -8.33 7.80 5.44
CA VAL A 41 -7.02 7.17 5.41
C VAL A 41 -7.20 5.67 5.53
N ARG A 42 -6.75 4.90 4.53
CA ARG A 42 -6.89 3.45 4.51
C ARG A 42 -5.52 2.82 4.68
N LEU A 43 -5.35 2.00 5.70
CA LEU A 43 -4.05 1.46 6.10
C LEU A 43 -4.14 -0.05 6.33
N TYR A 44 -3.36 -0.80 5.56
CA TYR A 44 -2.97 -2.15 5.93
C TYR A 44 -1.70 -2.09 6.76
N LEU A 45 -1.70 -2.74 7.93
CA LEU A 45 -0.57 -2.72 8.83
C LEU A 45 -0.28 -4.13 9.39
N PRO A 46 0.96 -4.62 9.30
CA PRO A 46 1.32 -5.87 9.94
C PRO A 46 1.31 -5.69 11.47
N ARG A 47 0.99 -6.77 12.19
CA ARG A 47 0.66 -6.70 13.63
C ARG A 47 1.84 -6.27 14.50
N ASN A 48 3.07 -6.57 14.08
CA ASN A 48 4.31 -6.10 14.70
C ASN A 48 4.47 -4.57 14.59
N ALA A 49 4.13 -3.98 13.44
CA ALA A 49 4.19 -2.54 13.23
C ALA A 49 3.12 -1.79 14.04
N TRP A 50 1.97 -2.41 14.32
CA TRP A 50 0.92 -1.81 15.15
C TRP A 50 1.41 -1.45 16.55
N ILE A 51 2.28 -2.28 17.16
CA ILE A 51 2.81 -2.01 18.50
C ILE A 51 3.60 -0.69 18.51
N ALA A 52 4.36 -0.42 17.44
CA ALA A 52 5.17 0.79 17.33
C ALA A 52 4.36 2.03 16.92
N LEU A 53 3.33 1.86 16.08
CA LEU A 53 2.63 2.96 15.42
C LEU A 53 1.25 3.27 16.00
N GLY A 54 0.64 2.34 16.73
CA GLY A 54 -0.74 2.42 17.21
C GLY A 54 -1.09 3.74 17.92
N PRO A 55 -0.30 4.22 18.89
CA PRO A 55 -0.56 5.50 19.56
C PRO A 55 -0.56 6.70 18.63
N ARG A 56 0.25 6.70 17.57
CA ARG A 56 0.31 7.79 16.57
C ARG A 56 -0.88 7.73 15.62
N LEU A 57 -1.21 6.52 15.16
CA LEU A 57 -2.32 6.26 14.25
C LEU A 57 -3.68 6.57 14.91
N ALA A 58 -3.78 6.45 16.23
CA ALA A 58 -5.00 6.80 16.97
C ALA A 58 -5.42 8.27 16.82
N MET A 59 -4.51 9.15 16.39
CA MET A 59 -4.79 10.57 16.17
C MET A 59 -5.29 10.87 14.74
N TRP A 60 -5.35 9.87 13.86
CA TRP A 60 -5.76 10.08 12.47
C TRP A 60 -7.28 9.99 12.35
N ASP A 61 -7.90 11.08 11.89
CA ASP A 61 -9.32 11.12 11.58
C ASP A 61 -9.65 10.25 10.37
N ASN A 62 -10.81 9.58 10.42
CA ASN A 62 -11.31 8.72 9.33
C ASN A 62 -10.33 7.60 8.91
N LEU A 63 -9.55 7.08 9.87
CA LEU A 63 -8.68 5.94 9.67
C LEU A 63 -9.50 4.64 9.55
N GLN A 64 -9.31 3.93 8.44
CA GLN A 64 -9.74 2.55 8.24
C GLN A 64 -8.51 1.65 8.29
N LEU A 65 -8.51 0.68 9.19
CA LEU A 65 -7.35 -0.15 9.50
C LEU A 65 -7.64 -1.62 9.20
N TRP A 66 -6.75 -2.25 8.45
CA TRP A 66 -6.73 -3.70 8.20
C TRP A 66 -5.51 -4.29 8.91
N LEU A 67 -5.79 -5.21 9.85
CA LEU A 67 -4.79 -5.96 10.59
C LEU A 67 -4.97 -7.46 10.33
N PRO A 68 -3.88 -8.22 10.16
CA PRO A 68 -3.98 -9.67 10.05
C PRO A 68 -4.63 -10.31 11.27
N PRO A 69 -5.29 -11.48 11.11
CA PRO A 69 -5.83 -12.24 12.21
C PRO A 69 -4.79 -12.53 13.30
N THR A 70 -5.25 -12.58 14.56
CA THR A 70 -4.38 -12.94 15.68
C THR A 70 -3.93 -14.39 15.51
N GLY A 71 -2.62 -14.65 15.63
CA GLY A 71 -2.04 -15.99 15.49
C GLY A 71 -1.58 -16.37 14.08
N ALA A 72 -1.79 -15.52 13.07
CA ALA A 72 -1.33 -15.75 11.70
C ALA A 72 0.16 -15.43 11.46
N GLN A 73 0.95 -15.18 12.52
CA GLN A 73 2.30 -14.60 12.37
C GLN A 73 3.28 -15.52 11.64
N ASP A 74 3.11 -16.83 11.78
CA ASP A 74 3.98 -17.84 11.16
C ASP A 74 3.39 -18.40 9.85
N ASP A 75 2.19 -17.94 9.45
CA ASP A 75 1.50 -18.39 8.25
C ASP A 75 1.61 -17.33 7.14
N PHE A 76 2.69 -17.44 6.37
CA PHE A 76 3.00 -16.49 5.29
C PHE A 76 1.89 -16.43 4.23
N GLU A 77 1.29 -17.57 3.88
CA GLU A 77 0.24 -17.64 2.85
C GLU A 77 -1.00 -16.88 3.32
N LEU A 78 -1.43 -17.11 4.56
CA LEU A 78 -2.56 -16.40 5.15
C LEU A 78 -2.32 -14.89 5.27
N LEU A 79 -1.09 -14.47 5.58
CA LEU A 79 -0.72 -13.04 5.66
C LEU A 79 -0.79 -12.36 4.29
N GLU A 80 -0.20 -12.98 3.26
CA GLU A 80 -0.22 -12.44 1.90
C GLU A 80 -1.62 -12.41 1.30
N GLU A 81 -2.42 -13.47 1.50
CA GLU A 81 -3.83 -13.49 1.08
C GLU A 81 -4.62 -12.36 1.76
N HIS A 82 -4.44 -12.20 3.08
CA HIS A 82 -5.11 -11.15 3.82
C HIS A 82 -4.69 -9.74 3.35
N LYS A 83 -3.41 -9.54 3.06
CA LYS A 83 -2.88 -8.29 2.50
C LYS A 83 -3.47 -7.97 1.13
N ALA A 84 -3.48 -8.95 0.22
CA ALA A 84 -4.08 -8.82 -1.10
C ALA A 84 -5.57 -8.47 -0.99
N ARG A 85 -6.33 -9.21 -0.18
CA ARG A 85 -7.77 -8.95 0.03
C ARG A 85 -8.04 -7.59 0.64
N SER A 86 -7.22 -7.17 1.60
CA SER A 86 -7.31 -5.85 2.21
C SER A 86 -7.07 -4.76 1.17
N PHE A 87 -6.04 -4.90 0.34
CA PHE A 87 -5.77 -3.97 -0.76
C PHE A 87 -6.97 -3.81 -1.72
N VAL A 88 -7.64 -4.92 -2.07
CA VAL A 88 -8.87 -4.88 -2.89
C VAL A 88 -9.93 -4.00 -2.25
N GLN A 89 -10.21 -4.24 -0.97
CA GLN A 89 -11.22 -3.50 -0.22
C GLN A 89 -10.84 -2.03 -0.08
N MET A 90 -9.54 -1.75 0.13
CA MET A 90 -9.01 -0.39 0.22
C MET A 90 -9.15 0.40 -1.08
N LEU A 91 -9.30 -0.27 -2.23
CA LEU A 91 -9.53 0.38 -3.52
C LEU A 91 -11.01 0.41 -3.94
N CYS A 92 -11.91 -0.17 -3.14
CA CYS A 92 -13.33 -0.13 -3.44
C CYS A 92 -13.83 1.33 -3.53
N GLY A 93 -14.53 1.64 -4.62
CA GLY A 93 -15.06 2.97 -4.92
C GLY A 93 -14.02 4.00 -5.38
N VAL A 94 -12.75 3.62 -5.56
CA VAL A 94 -11.70 4.52 -6.07
C VAL A 94 -11.70 4.51 -7.60
N GLY A 95 -11.90 5.68 -8.22
CA GLY A 95 -11.90 5.82 -9.69
C GLY A 95 -10.54 6.20 -10.30
N SER A 96 -9.63 6.74 -9.50
CA SER A 96 -8.29 7.15 -9.94
C SER A 96 -7.28 7.08 -8.79
N LEU A 97 -6.05 6.69 -9.11
CA LEU A 97 -4.91 6.54 -8.20
C LEU A 97 -3.72 7.37 -8.68
N GLY A 98 -3.17 8.16 -7.77
CA GLY A 98 -1.82 8.71 -7.89
C GLY A 98 -0.84 7.78 -7.19
N VAL A 99 0.27 7.45 -7.85
CA VAL A 99 1.27 6.51 -7.33
C VAL A 99 2.65 7.16 -7.31
N CYS A 100 3.34 7.07 -6.18
CA CYS A 100 4.74 7.46 -6.07
C CYS A 100 5.59 6.45 -6.84
N LEU A 101 6.18 6.89 -7.94
CA LEU A 101 7.01 6.06 -8.81
C LEU A 101 8.43 6.62 -8.81
N ASP A 102 9.41 5.73 -8.73
CA ASP A 102 10.81 6.14 -8.92
C ASP A 102 11.03 6.56 -10.38
N THR A 103 12.09 7.31 -10.66
CA THR A 103 12.34 7.88 -12.00
C THR A 103 12.43 6.82 -13.12
N GLY A 104 12.90 5.60 -12.80
CA GLY A 104 12.92 4.48 -13.73
C GLY A 104 11.52 3.95 -14.04
N ASP A 105 10.69 3.80 -13.00
CA ASP A 105 9.32 3.31 -13.09
C ASP A 105 8.40 4.31 -13.81
N ALA A 106 8.59 5.61 -13.55
CA ALA A 106 7.86 6.66 -14.24
C ALA A 106 8.09 6.64 -15.76
N ARG A 107 9.30 6.25 -16.21
CA ARG A 107 9.62 6.09 -17.64
C ARG A 107 8.95 4.87 -18.29
N ALA A 108 8.74 3.79 -17.52
CA ALA A 108 8.04 2.60 -17.99
C ALA A 108 6.51 2.80 -18.11
N GLY A 109 5.99 3.84 -17.45
CA GLY A 109 4.58 4.21 -17.47
C GLY A 109 3.83 3.66 -16.27
N ALA A 110 3.10 4.54 -15.59
CA ALA A 110 2.49 4.26 -14.29
C ALA A 110 1.56 3.04 -14.29
N ALA A 111 0.72 2.90 -15.32
CA ALA A 111 -0.17 1.76 -15.47
C ALA A 111 0.61 0.44 -15.57
N SER A 112 1.61 0.35 -16.44
CA SER A 112 2.40 -0.88 -16.64
C SER A 112 3.19 -1.26 -15.40
N THR A 113 3.75 -0.28 -14.68
CA THR A 113 4.48 -0.55 -13.44
C THR A 113 3.54 -1.03 -12.34
N VAL A 114 2.39 -0.38 -12.16
CA VAL A 114 1.45 -0.80 -11.12
C VAL A 114 0.88 -2.19 -11.41
N GLU A 115 0.59 -2.50 -12.67
CA GLU A 115 0.16 -3.85 -13.03
C GLU A 115 1.21 -4.90 -12.70
N SER A 116 2.51 -4.61 -12.82
CA SER A 116 3.55 -5.61 -12.53
C SER A 116 3.75 -5.88 -11.04
N TRP A 117 3.11 -5.11 -10.15
CA TRP A 117 3.27 -5.30 -8.71
C TRP A 117 2.67 -6.64 -8.25
N PRO A 118 3.39 -7.42 -7.42
CA PRO A 118 2.89 -8.70 -6.91
C PRO A 118 1.52 -8.59 -6.24
N LEU A 119 1.28 -7.52 -5.48
CA LEU A 119 0.01 -7.25 -4.82
C LEU A 119 -1.15 -7.03 -5.81
N VAL A 120 -0.88 -6.39 -6.95
CA VAL A 120 -1.86 -6.15 -8.00
C VAL A 120 -2.11 -7.42 -8.82
N GLN A 121 -1.07 -8.22 -9.05
CA GLN A 121 -1.21 -9.53 -9.67
C GLN A 121 -2.04 -10.49 -8.81
N ALA A 122 -1.84 -10.48 -7.49
CA ALA A 122 -2.67 -11.23 -6.54
C ALA A 122 -4.14 -10.79 -6.59
N PHE A 123 -4.40 -9.47 -6.70
CA PHE A 123 -5.76 -8.95 -6.91
C PHE A 123 -6.41 -9.52 -8.18
N ALA A 124 -5.69 -9.54 -9.31
CA ALA A 124 -6.22 -10.05 -10.56
C ALA A 124 -6.58 -11.54 -10.48
N LEU A 125 -5.78 -12.33 -9.74
CA LEU A 125 -6.04 -13.75 -9.47
C LEU A 125 -7.27 -13.95 -8.58
N SER A 126 -7.38 -13.24 -7.45
CA SER A 126 -8.56 -13.33 -6.58
C SER A 126 -9.86 -12.96 -7.31
N GLN A 127 -9.81 -11.99 -8.23
CA GLN A 127 -10.97 -11.65 -9.07
C GLN A 127 -11.25 -12.70 -10.14
N PHE A 128 -10.21 -13.31 -10.73
CA PHE A 128 -10.39 -14.40 -11.68
C PHE A 128 -11.17 -15.56 -11.04
N GLU A 129 -10.85 -15.91 -9.79
CA GLU A 129 -11.53 -16.96 -9.03
C GLU A 129 -12.98 -16.61 -8.68
N ALA A 130 -13.27 -15.34 -8.38
CA ALA A 130 -14.60 -14.87 -7.98
C ALA A 130 -15.56 -14.66 -9.17
N ASP A 131 -15.08 -14.03 -10.24
CA ASP A 131 -15.93 -13.54 -11.35
C ASP A 131 -15.77 -14.36 -12.64
N GLY A 132 -14.95 -15.42 -12.64
CA GLY A 132 -14.70 -16.27 -13.83
C GLY A 132 -13.93 -15.57 -14.95
N GLY A 133 -13.30 -14.43 -14.66
CA GLY A 133 -12.53 -13.64 -15.60
C GLY A 133 -11.66 -12.60 -14.86
N GLY A 134 -10.34 -12.72 -15.01
CA GLY A 134 -9.38 -11.79 -14.43
C GLY A 134 -9.39 -10.47 -15.18
N SER A 135 -9.34 -9.35 -14.46
CA SER A 135 -9.34 -8.00 -15.01
C SER A 135 -8.18 -7.22 -14.42
N PHE A 136 -7.40 -6.57 -15.29
CA PHE A 136 -6.32 -5.67 -14.90
C PHE A 136 -6.85 -4.51 -14.04
N LEU A 137 -6.11 -4.11 -13.01
CA LEU A 137 -6.49 -3.00 -12.13
C LEU A 137 -6.77 -1.71 -12.92
N THR A 138 -5.89 -1.41 -13.86
CA THR A 138 -5.87 -0.23 -14.73
C THR A 138 -7.03 -0.17 -15.73
N THR A 139 -7.76 -1.27 -15.92
CA THR A 139 -9.02 -1.24 -16.67
C THR A 139 -10.18 -0.68 -15.85
N ARG A 140 -10.06 -0.70 -14.52
CA ARG A 140 -11.09 -0.23 -13.58
C ARG A 140 -10.74 1.12 -12.95
N ILE A 141 -9.45 1.37 -12.72
CA ILE A 141 -8.95 2.55 -12.01
C ILE A 141 -7.91 3.26 -12.88
N ALA A 142 -8.08 4.57 -13.08
CA ALA A 142 -7.10 5.38 -13.79
C ALA A 142 -5.84 5.56 -12.92
N VAL A 143 -4.68 5.14 -13.41
CA VAL A 143 -3.41 5.23 -12.66
C VAL A 143 -2.51 6.31 -13.27
N SER A 144 -1.97 7.17 -12.41
CA SER A 144 -1.02 8.22 -12.79
C SER A 144 0.18 8.23 -11.84
N GLY A 145 1.36 8.55 -12.37
CA GLY A 145 2.55 8.77 -11.56
C GLY A 145 2.50 10.15 -10.91
N VAL A 146 2.82 10.22 -9.63
CA VAL A 146 3.01 11.47 -8.91
C VAL A 146 4.52 11.65 -8.73
N ALA A 147 5.08 12.69 -9.35
CA ALA A 147 6.46 13.09 -9.16
C ALA A 147 6.56 14.06 -7.97
N GLU A 148 7.78 14.25 -7.44
CA GLU A 148 8.08 15.35 -6.51
C GLU A 148 7.58 16.68 -7.11
N ALA A 149 6.84 17.45 -6.29
CA ALA A 149 6.31 18.77 -6.64
C ALA A 149 7.24 19.88 -6.14
#